data_AF-X1VFU2-F1
#
_entry.id   AF-X1VFU2-F1
#
_cell.length_a   1.000
_cell.length_b   1.000
_cell.length_c   1.000
_cell.angle_alpha   90.00
_cell.angle_beta   90.00
_cell.angle_gamma   90.00
#
_symmetry.space_group_name_H-M   'P 1'
#
loop_
_entity.id
_entity.type
_entity.pdbx_description
1 polymer ?
#
loop_
_entity_poly.entity_id
_entity_poly.type
_entity_poly.pdbx_seq_one_letter_code
_entity_poly.pdbx_strand_id
1 'polypeptide(L)'
;ACSFCQNKTFTTGGEGGMVTTDDEDLAWQARSFRDHGYDVKERLGLLELEQKLPYIHNVVGWNYRMTEMQSAIGLAELERIDTWNLPNRKRNCRIIIEAIKDLPQVKYVPVDTEERQNGWYVMAFSLNIENMNCDISQFVAACGAEGAPCWKVFWPQCHTERAYKEHNAFGKSGFPFKSKEYSNPESVDYSKVEVPNAIWHQSYTFTWSP
;
A
#
# COMPACT_ATOMS: atom_id res chain seq x y z
N ALA A 1 0.47 3.80 -7.92
CA ALA A 1 1.41 2.67 -7.84
C ALA A 1 0.82 1.60 -6.92
N CYS A 2 1.12 0.32 -7.18
CA CYS A 2 0.63 -0.84 -6.43
C CYS A 2 1.82 -1.60 -5.82
N SER A 3 1.61 -2.21 -4.65
CA SER A 3 2.58 -3.10 -4.00
C SER A 3 2.10 -4.54 -4.13
N PHE A 4 3.04 -5.46 -4.39
CA PHE A 4 2.80 -6.89 -4.54
C PHE A 4 3.56 -7.71 -3.51
N CYS A 5 3.73 -7.15 -2.30
CA CYS A 5 4.34 -7.83 -1.17
C CYS A 5 3.53 -9.07 -0.76
N GLN A 6 4.16 -10.02 -0.06
CA GLN A 6 3.60 -11.33 0.32
C GLN A 6 2.18 -11.31 0.88
N ASN A 7 1.81 -10.28 1.64
CA ASN A 7 0.52 -10.22 2.32
C ASN A 7 -0.58 -9.52 1.51
N LYS A 8 -0.24 -8.89 0.38
CA LYS A 8 -1.19 -8.12 -0.43
C LYS A 8 -2.20 -9.05 -1.09
N THR A 9 -3.36 -8.49 -1.48
CA THR A 9 -4.41 -9.21 -2.20
C THR A 9 -3.87 -9.91 -3.46
N PHE A 10 -2.85 -9.32 -4.08
CA PHE A 10 -2.09 -9.85 -5.20
C PHE A 10 -0.60 -9.76 -4.88
N THR A 11 0.16 -10.83 -5.14
CA THR A 11 1.61 -10.87 -4.91
C THR A 11 2.37 -11.37 -6.13
N THR A 12 3.63 -11.02 -6.22
CA THR A 12 4.57 -11.51 -7.24
C THR A 12 5.63 -12.42 -6.63
N GLY A 13 5.28 -13.20 -5.61
CA GLY A 13 6.19 -14.12 -4.94
C GLY A 13 7.00 -13.49 -3.81
N GLY A 14 6.41 -12.53 -3.09
CA GLY A 14 6.97 -11.96 -1.86
C GLY A 14 7.23 -10.46 -1.95
N GLU A 15 7.78 -9.97 -3.05
CA GLU A 15 8.02 -8.55 -3.30
C GLU A 15 7.69 -8.19 -4.75
N GLY A 16 7.38 -6.92 -4.98
CA GLY A 16 7.14 -6.36 -6.31
C GLY A 16 6.23 -5.14 -6.29
N GLY A 17 6.02 -4.57 -7.48
CA GLY A 17 5.11 -3.44 -7.63
C GLY A 17 4.83 -3.09 -9.08
N MET A 18 3.87 -2.18 -9.26
CA MET A 18 3.41 -1.73 -10.57
C MET A 18 3.06 -0.26 -10.54
N VAL A 19 3.31 0.42 -11.65
CA VAL A 19 2.80 1.77 -11.91
C VAL A 19 1.91 1.67 -13.14
N THR A 20 0.73 2.29 -13.05
CA THR A 20 -0.26 2.39 -14.13
C THR A 20 -0.52 3.86 -14.41
N THR A 21 -0.72 4.20 -15.68
CA THR A 21 -1.04 5.55 -16.15
C THR A 21 -1.73 5.42 -17.51
N ASP A 22 -2.69 6.30 -17.78
CA ASP A 22 -3.33 6.41 -19.10
C ASP A 22 -2.57 7.38 -20.03
N ASP A 23 -1.59 8.09 -19.50
CA ASP A 23 -0.68 8.96 -20.25
C ASP A 23 0.51 8.16 -20.80
N GLU A 24 0.63 8.11 -22.12
CA GLU A 24 1.66 7.34 -22.82
C GLU A 24 3.07 7.88 -22.57
N ASP A 25 3.24 9.20 -22.53
CA ASP A 25 4.55 9.83 -22.32
C ASP A 25 5.05 9.53 -20.91
N LEU A 26 4.17 9.59 -19.90
CA LEU A 26 4.49 9.17 -18.54
C LEU A 26 4.84 7.67 -18.47
N ALA A 27 4.17 6.82 -19.25
CA ALA A 27 4.50 5.40 -19.31
C ALA A 27 5.92 5.16 -19.85
N TRP A 28 6.32 5.88 -20.89
CA TRP A 28 7.69 5.80 -21.44
C TRP A 28 8.74 6.33 -20.47
N GLN A 29 8.46 7.45 -19.80
CA GLN A 29 9.35 7.98 -18.76
C GLN A 29 9.50 7.00 -17.59
N ALA A 30 8.42 6.37 -17.12
CA ALA A 30 8.46 5.38 -16.04
C ALA A 30 9.28 4.14 -16.44
N ARG A 31 9.15 3.66 -17.69
CA ARG A 31 9.94 2.53 -18.22
C ARG A 31 11.44 2.88 -18.26
N SER A 32 11.76 4.08 -18.73
CA SER A 32 13.13 4.61 -18.76
C SER A 32 13.72 4.71 -17.35
N PHE A 33 13.05 5.40 -16.44
CA PHE A 33 13.53 5.60 -15.06
C PHE A 33 13.74 4.30 -14.29
N ARG A 34 12.88 3.30 -14.50
CA ARG A 34 13.01 1.94 -13.91
C ARG A 34 14.21 1.16 -14.45
N ASP A 35 14.66 1.48 -15.67
CA ASP A 35 15.73 0.80 -16.37
C ASP A 35 16.92 1.72 -16.61
N HIS A 36 17.51 2.19 -15.51
CA HIS A 36 18.71 3.06 -15.46
C HIS A 36 18.57 4.42 -16.15
N GLY A 37 17.43 4.73 -16.75
CA GLY A 37 17.20 5.95 -17.54
C GLY A 37 17.38 5.75 -19.05
N TYR A 38 17.42 4.50 -19.54
CA TYR A 38 17.57 4.22 -20.97
C TYR A 38 16.42 4.75 -21.83
N ASP A 39 16.71 5.08 -23.09
CA ASP A 39 15.67 5.23 -24.11
C ASP A 39 15.09 3.86 -24.50
N VAL A 40 14.10 3.40 -23.74
CA VAL A 40 13.43 2.11 -23.97
C VAL A 40 12.61 2.12 -25.27
N LYS A 41 12.08 3.28 -25.67
CA LYS A 41 11.22 3.42 -26.85
C LYS A 41 12.04 3.20 -28.12
N GLU A 42 13.20 3.85 -28.20
CA GLU A 42 14.13 3.67 -29.32
C GLU A 42 14.72 2.25 -29.36
N ARG A 43 15.09 1.67 -28.20
CA ARG A 43 15.59 0.29 -28.12
C ARG A 43 14.61 -0.76 -28.67
N LEU A 44 13.33 -0.65 -28.31
CA LEU A 44 12.31 -1.61 -28.77
C LEU A 44 12.01 -1.48 -30.27
N GLY A 45 12.11 -0.28 -30.83
CA GLY A 45 11.92 -0.04 -32.27
C GLY A 45 13.04 -0.56 -33.15
N LEU A 46 14.19 -0.91 -32.55
CA LEU A 46 15.45 -1.21 -33.26
C LEU A 46 16.01 -2.58 -32.90
N LEU A 47 15.16 -3.59 -32.65
CA LEU A 47 15.55 -4.98 -32.34
C LEU A 47 16.62 -5.57 -33.28
N GLU A 48 16.75 -5.07 -34.51
CA GLU A 48 17.79 -5.50 -35.47
C GLU A 48 19.16 -4.78 -35.33
N LEU A 49 19.26 -3.78 -34.45
CA LEU A 49 20.42 -2.87 -34.32
C LEU A 49 21.03 -2.84 -32.90
N GLU A 50 20.70 -3.81 -32.03
CA GLU A 50 21.27 -3.92 -30.66
C GLU A 50 22.80 -3.82 -30.61
N GLN A 51 23.51 -4.14 -31.70
CA GLN A 51 24.96 -4.02 -31.79
C GLN A 51 25.49 -2.59 -32.00
N LYS A 52 24.62 -1.60 -32.30
CA LYS A 52 25.05 -0.25 -32.71
C LYS A 52 24.54 0.90 -31.84
N LEU A 53 23.62 0.66 -30.91
CA LEU A 53 23.15 1.74 -30.03
C LEU A 53 24.13 1.95 -28.87
N PRO A 54 24.75 3.13 -28.73
CA PRO A 54 25.44 3.48 -27.49
C PRO A 54 24.42 3.51 -26.35
N TYR A 55 24.87 3.25 -25.12
CA TYR A 55 24.06 3.32 -23.90
C TYR A 55 23.60 4.77 -23.63
N ILE A 56 22.57 5.23 -24.36
CA ILE A 56 21.98 6.57 -24.21
C ILE A 56 20.99 6.53 -23.05
N HIS A 57 21.23 7.40 -22.08
CA HIS A 57 20.38 7.61 -20.92
C HIS A 57 19.75 9.00 -21.03
N ASN A 58 18.42 9.08 -21.07
CA ASN A 58 17.67 10.34 -21.18
C ASN A 58 17.54 11.04 -19.82
N VAL A 59 17.57 10.26 -18.74
CA VAL A 59 17.45 10.72 -17.36
C VAL A 59 18.36 9.92 -16.44
N VAL A 60 18.61 10.41 -15.23
CA VAL A 60 19.23 9.60 -14.17
C VAL A 60 18.16 8.67 -13.61
N GLY A 61 18.20 7.39 -13.98
CA GLY A 61 17.29 6.37 -13.49
C GLY A 61 17.91 5.44 -12.45
N TRP A 62 17.14 4.42 -12.06
CA TRP A 62 17.52 3.38 -11.11
C TRP A 62 17.33 2.01 -11.74
N ASN A 63 17.86 0.97 -11.10
CA ASN A 63 17.51 -0.41 -11.44
C ASN A 63 16.36 -0.89 -10.56
N TYR A 64 15.13 -0.65 -11.01
CA TYR A 64 13.90 -1.10 -10.34
C TYR A 64 13.15 -2.17 -11.15
N ARG A 65 13.87 -2.91 -12.01
CA ARG A 65 13.27 -3.98 -12.80
C ARG A 65 12.82 -5.12 -11.90
N MET A 66 11.61 -5.61 -12.17
CA MET A 66 11.12 -6.87 -11.62
C MET A 66 11.80 -8.03 -12.34
N THR A 67 12.00 -9.16 -11.66
CA THR A 67 12.54 -10.37 -12.29
C THR A 67 11.48 -11.12 -13.11
N GLU A 68 11.91 -11.90 -14.09
CA GLU A 68 11.00 -12.77 -14.86
C GLU A 68 10.26 -13.78 -13.98
N MET A 69 10.93 -14.29 -12.92
CA MET A 69 10.32 -15.22 -11.97
C MET A 69 9.14 -14.58 -11.22
N GLN A 70 9.31 -13.34 -10.74
CA GLN A 70 8.24 -12.58 -10.10
C GLN A 70 7.10 -12.29 -11.09
N SER A 71 7.43 -11.99 -12.34
CA SER A 71 6.45 -11.73 -13.40
C SER A 71 5.60 -12.98 -13.71
N ALA A 72 6.21 -14.16 -13.79
CA ALA A 72 5.51 -15.43 -14.01
C ALA A 72 4.52 -15.74 -12.87
N ILE A 73 4.92 -15.50 -11.62
CA ILE A 73 4.02 -15.65 -10.46
C ILE A 73 2.86 -14.65 -10.55
N GLY A 74 3.15 -13.39 -10.88
CA GLY A 74 2.13 -12.35 -11.04
C GLY A 74 1.10 -12.69 -12.11
N LEU A 75 1.53 -13.25 -13.25
CA LEU A 75 0.62 -13.68 -14.31
C LEU A 75 -0.33 -14.79 -13.82
N ALA A 76 0.19 -15.80 -13.12
CA ALA A 76 -0.63 -16.86 -12.54
C ALA A 76 -1.62 -16.34 -11.48
N GLU A 77 -1.22 -15.35 -10.67
CA GLU A 77 -2.13 -14.69 -9.72
C GLU A 77 -3.22 -13.87 -10.44
N LEU A 78 -2.88 -13.24 -11.57
CA LEU A 78 -3.81 -12.41 -12.34
C LEU A 78 -4.89 -13.26 -13.00
N GLU A 79 -4.54 -14.42 -13.54
CA GLU A 79 -5.49 -15.36 -14.16
C GLU A 79 -6.59 -15.82 -13.19
N ARG A 80 -6.30 -15.85 -11.89
CA ARG A 80 -7.22 -16.33 -10.85
C ARG A 80 -7.85 -15.22 -10.02
N ILE A 81 -7.54 -13.96 -10.27
CA ILE A 81 -7.98 -12.85 -9.40
C ILE A 81 -9.50 -12.71 -9.39
N ASP A 82 -10.11 -12.75 -10.59
CA ASP A 82 -11.55 -12.55 -10.78
C ASP A 82 -12.36 -13.84 -10.60
N THR A 83 -11.72 -15.01 -10.75
CA THR A 83 -12.40 -16.31 -10.73
C THR A 83 -12.32 -17.01 -9.38
N TRP A 84 -11.26 -16.78 -8.61
CA TRP A 84 -11.03 -17.44 -7.33
C TRP A 84 -10.75 -16.47 -6.19
N ASN A 85 -9.82 -15.52 -6.34
CA ASN A 85 -9.35 -14.72 -5.21
C ASN A 85 -10.43 -13.73 -4.71
N LEU A 86 -10.84 -12.78 -5.54
CA LEU A 86 -11.81 -11.75 -5.17
C LEU A 86 -13.19 -12.32 -4.81
N PRO A 87 -13.77 -13.29 -5.54
CA PRO A 87 -15.06 -13.88 -5.15
C PRO A 87 -15.02 -14.53 -3.77
N ASN A 88 -13.96 -15.29 -3.45
CA ASN A 88 -13.84 -15.94 -2.15
C ASN A 88 -13.63 -14.93 -1.03
N ARG A 89 -12.80 -13.89 -1.24
CA ARG A 89 -12.66 -12.78 -0.28
C ARG A 89 -14.01 -12.10 -0.03
N LYS A 90 -14.73 -11.71 -1.08
CA LYS A 90 -16.06 -11.08 -0.97
C LYS A 90 -17.04 -11.94 -0.18
N ARG A 91 -17.08 -13.25 -0.47
CA ARG A 91 -17.91 -14.22 0.26
C ARG A 91 -17.56 -14.25 1.75
N ASN A 92 -16.28 -14.43 2.09
CA ASN A 92 -15.83 -14.53 3.48
C ASN A 92 -16.09 -13.23 4.25
N CYS A 93 -15.75 -12.09 3.65
CA CYS A 93 -16.01 -10.76 4.23
C CYS A 93 -17.49 -10.54 4.52
N ARG A 94 -18.36 -10.95 3.58
CA ARG A 94 -19.81 -10.83 3.73
C ARG A 94 -20.33 -11.65 4.91
N ILE A 95 -19.87 -12.90 5.07
CA ILE A 95 -20.25 -13.76 6.20
C ILE A 95 -19.91 -13.09 7.53
N ILE A 96 -18.70 -12.55 7.65
CA ILE A 96 -18.26 -11.89 8.89
C ILE A 96 -19.07 -10.61 9.14
N ILE A 97 -19.27 -9.77 8.13
CA ILE A 97 -20.07 -8.53 8.26
C ILE A 97 -21.50 -8.87 8.68
N GLU A 98 -22.16 -9.82 8.01
CA GLU A 98 -23.54 -10.22 8.34
C GLU A 98 -23.65 -10.79 9.76
N ALA A 99 -22.61 -11.45 10.28
CA ALA A 99 -22.60 -12.00 11.63
C ALA A 99 -22.48 -10.93 12.74
N ILE A 100 -21.79 -9.82 12.50
CA ILE A 100 -21.43 -8.87 13.56
C ILE A 100 -21.97 -7.45 13.40
N LYS A 101 -22.43 -7.06 12.21
CA LYS A 101 -22.80 -5.66 11.90
C LYS A 101 -23.90 -5.08 12.80
N ASP A 102 -24.79 -5.93 13.31
CA ASP A 102 -25.94 -5.53 14.13
C ASP A 102 -25.64 -5.56 15.64
N LEU A 103 -24.41 -5.91 16.03
CA LEU A 103 -23.99 -5.87 17.43
C LEU A 103 -23.84 -4.41 17.89
N PRO A 104 -24.33 -4.06 19.10
CA PRO A 104 -24.26 -2.68 19.61
C PRO A 104 -22.83 -2.17 19.83
N GLN A 105 -21.86 -3.08 19.96
CA GLN A 105 -20.44 -2.77 20.06
C GLN A 105 -19.81 -2.40 18.71
N VAL A 106 -20.42 -2.78 17.58
CA VAL A 106 -19.90 -2.43 16.25
C VAL A 106 -20.49 -1.08 15.82
N LYS A 107 -19.61 -0.09 15.64
CA LYS A 107 -19.98 1.26 15.22
C LYS A 107 -20.04 1.40 13.71
N TYR A 108 -18.99 0.95 13.03
CA TYR A 108 -18.87 1.02 11.57
C TYR A 108 -18.28 -0.28 11.03
N VAL A 109 -18.81 -0.72 9.89
CA VAL A 109 -18.31 -1.84 9.10
C VAL A 109 -17.55 -1.31 7.88
N PRO A 110 -16.71 -2.13 7.22
CA PRO A 110 -16.06 -1.75 5.97
C PRO A 110 -17.10 -1.29 4.93
N VAL A 111 -16.83 -0.17 4.26
CA VAL A 111 -17.66 0.32 3.17
C VAL A 111 -17.47 -0.58 1.94
N ASP A 112 -18.57 -1.06 1.38
CA ASP A 112 -18.64 -1.77 0.11
C ASP A 112 -19.99 -1.44 -0.55
N THR A 113 -19.97 -0.56 -1.55
CA THR A 113 -21.15 -0.11 -2.30
C THR A 113 -20.90 -0.25 -3.80
N GLU A 114 -21.93 -0.07 -4.63
CA GLU A 114 -21.79 -0.08 -6.09
C GLU A 114 -20.77 0.96 -6.59
N GLU A 115 -20.76 2.14 -5.98
CA GLU A 115 -19.81 3.23 -6.29
C GLU A 115 -18.42 3.04 -5.64
N ARG A 116 -18.34 2.27 -4.55
CA ARG A 116 -17.12 2.10 -3.75
C ARG A 116 -16.92 0.64 -3.39
N GLN A 117 -16.36 -0.10 -4.34
CA GLN A 117 -16.07 -1.51 -4.16
C GLN A 117 -14.78 -1.73 -3.37
N ASN A 118 -14.83 -2.62 -2.40
CA ASN A 118 -13.67 -2.94 -1.56
C ASN A 118 -12.82 -4.06 -2.20
N GLY A 119 -11.50 -3.87 -2.19
CA GLY A 119 -10.52 -4.89 -2.63
C GLY A 119 -10.19 -5.93 -1.56
N TRP A 120 -10.77 -5.81 -0.36
CA TRP A 120 -10.72 -6.77 0.75
C TRP A 120 -9.32 -7.26 1.12
N TYR A 121 -8.32 -6.35 1.09
CA TYR A 121 -7.00 -6.62 1.67
C TYR A 121 -7.09 -6.81 3.19
N VAL A 122 -7.81 -5.90 3.84
CA VAL A 122 -8.17 -5.95 5.26
C VAL A 122 -9.59 -5.44 5.45
N MET A 123 -10.29 -6.01 6.43
CA MET A 123 -11.58 -5.55 6.91
C MET A 123 -11.36 -4.68 8.14
N ALA A 124 -11.66 -3.39 8.04
CA ALA A 124 -11.58 -2.46 9.17
C ALA A 124 -12.96 -2.27 9.81
N PHE A 125 -13.06 -2.58 11.10
CA PHE A 125 -14.26 -2.39 11.90
C PHE A 125 -13.98 -1.39 13.01
N SER A 126 -14.85 -0.38 13.14
CA SER A 126 -14.79 0.53 14.27
C SER A 126 -15.78 0.08 15.34
N LEU A 127 -15.34 0.12 16.60
CA LEU A 127 -16.09 -0.29 17.77
C LEU A 127 -16.62 0.93 18.54
N ASN A 128 -17.73 0.75 19.25
CA ASN A 128 -18.20 1.66 20.29
C ASN A 128 -17.50 1.28 21.60
N ILE A 129 -16.23 1.65 21.73
CA ILE A 129 -15.41 1.30 22.90
C ILE A 129 -16.02 1.82 24.20
N GLU A 130 -16.75 2.94 24.14
CA GLU A 130 -17.46 3.53 25.30
C GLU A 130 -18.58 2.61 25.84
N ASN A 131 -19.09 1.70 25.01
CA ASN A 131 -20.09 0.70 25.40
C ASN A 131 -19.45 -0.66 25.76
N MET A 132 -18.13 -0.69 25.92
CA MET A 132 -17.36 -1.89 26.22
C MET A 132 -16.61 -1.72 27.55
N ASN A 133 -16.28 -2.85 28.19
CA ASN A 133 -15.50 -2.85 29.43
C ASN A 133 -14.00 -2.98 29.17
N CYS A 134 -13.56 -2.78 27.93
CA CYS A 134 -12.17 -2.97 27.52
C CYS A 134 -11.79 -2.01 26.39
N ASP A 135 -10.50 -1.68 26.31
CA ASP A 135 -9.97 -0.91 25.18
C ASP A 135 -9.69 -1.81 23.95
N ILE A 136 -9.31 -1.19 22.84
CA ILE A 136 -9.00 -1.91 21.59
C ILE A 136 -7.81 -2.90 21.73
N SER A 137 -6.89 -2.64 22.65
CA SER A 137 -5.76 -3.54 22.95
C SER A 137 -6.21 -4.81 23.59
N GLN A 138 -7.05 -4.67 24.61
CA GLN A 138 -7.62 -5.78 25.35
C GLN A 138 -8.57 -6.58 24.46
N PHE A 139 -9.39 -5.91 23.64
CA PHE A 139 -10.24 -6.57 22.65
C PHE A 139 -9.44 -7.44 21.68
N VAL A 140 -8.42 -6.86 21.02
CA VAL A 140 -7.58 -7.61 20.07
C VAL A 140 -6.86 -8.78 20.73
N ALA A 141 -6.34 -8.59 21.96
CA ALA A 141 -5.71 -9.66 22.72
C ALA A 141 -6.70 -10.78 23.07
N ALA A 142 -7.93 -10.44 23.46
CA ALA A 142 -8.99 -11.40 23.74
C ALA A 142 -9.39 -12.19 22.49
N CYS A 143 -9.59 -11.51 21.34
CA CYS A 143 -9.86 -12.18 20.07
C CYS A 143 -8.74 -13.17 19.70
N GLY A 144 -7.48 -12.79 19.89
CA GLY A 144 -6.34 -13.68 19.68
C GLY A 144 -6.36 -14.90 20.61
N ALA A 145 -6.72 -14.72 21.88
CA ALA A 145 -6.84 -15.82 22.85
C ALA A 145 -7.96 -16.81 22.51
N GLU A 146 -9.04 -16.33 21.89
CA GLU A 146 -10.16 -17.14 21.38
C GLU A 146 -9.88 -17.79 20.00
N GLY A 147 -8.66 -17.63 19.46
CA GLY A 147 -8.27 -18.22 18.17
C GLY A 147 -8.73 -17.43 16.94
N ALA A 148 -9.18 -16.19 17.13
CA ALA A 148 -9.58 -15.26 16.05
C ALA A 148 -8.60 -14.08 15.99
N PRO A 149 -7.35 -14.28 15.50
CA PRO A 149 -6.35 -13.22 15.49
C PRO A 149 -6.81 -12.03 14.62
N CYS A 150 -6.71 -10.84 15.20
CA CYS A 150 -6.96 -9.56 14.53
C CYS A 150 -5.88 -8.55 14.96
N TRP A 151 -5.89 -7.37 14.35
CA TRP A 151 -4.86 -6.35 14.59
C TRP A 151 -5.48 -4.99 14.82
N LYS A 152 -4.83 -4.14 15.60
CA LYS A 152 -5.14 -2.70 15.56
C LYS A 152 -4.72 -2.11 14.22
N VAL A 153 -5.01 -0.82 14.02
CA VAL A 153 -4.39 -0.05 12.95
C VAL A 153 -2.86 -0.28 12.96
N PHE A 154 -2.36 -0.90 11.88
CA PHE A 154 -1.00 -1.47 11.81
C PHE A 154 0.11 -0.44 12.01
N TRP A 155 -0.12 0.80 11.59
CA TRP A 155 0.93 1.81 11.51
C TRP A 155 0.62 3.03 12.38
N PRO A 156 1.63 3.55 13.09
CA PRO A 156 1.55 4.86 13.69
C PRO A 156 1.39 5.93 12.61
N GLN A 157 0.99 7.12 13.03
CA GLN A 157 0.86 8.25 12.12
C GLN A 157 2.26 8.60 11.60
N CYS A 158 2.46 8.65 10.28
CA CYS A 158 3.80 8.77 9.68
C CYS A 158 4.59 9.96 10.23
N HIS A 159 3.93 11.09 10.45
CA HIS A 159 4.56 12.32 10.98
C HIS A 159 5.09 12.18 12.42
N THR A 160 4.64 11.17 13.17
CA THR A 160 5.12 10.89 14.53
C THR A 160 6.38 10.04 14.56
N GLU A 161 6.72 9.39 13.45
CA GLU A 161 7.88 8.50 13.34
C GLU A 161 9.19 9.27 13.44
N ARG A 162 10.19 8.60 14.00
CA ARG A 162 11.51 9.18 14.25
C ARG A 162 12.14 9.76 12.98
N ALA A 163 11.97 9.07 11.85
CA ALA A 163 12.53 9.52 10.56
C ALA A 163 12.02 10.91 10.15
N TYR A 164 10.75 11.21 10.43
CA TYR A 164 10.13 12.49 10.12
C TYR A 164 10.43 13.54 11.19
N LYS A 165 10.38 13.19 12.49
CA LYS A 165 10.65 14.13 13.59
C LYS A 165 12.10 14.62 13.63
N GLU A 166 13.06 13.72 13.38
CA GLU A 166 14.48 14.04 13.40
C GLU A 166 15.03 14.39 12.02
N HIS A 167 14.18 14.37 10.98
CA HIS A 167 14.57 14.53 9.58
C HIS A 167 15.72 13.60 9.16
N ASN A 168 15.69 12.34 9.64
CA ASN A 168 16.69 11.32 9.31
C ASN A 168 16.44 10.81 7.87
N ALA A 169 17.18 11.37 6.92
CA ALA A 169 16.95 11.14 5.48
C ALA A 169 18.25 10.92 4.70
N PHE A 170 18.22 11.10 3.38
CA PHE A 170 19.28 10.65 2.49
C PHE A 170 20.61 11.39 2.71
N GLY A 171 21.59 10.63 3.21
CA GLY A 171 22.99 11.01 3.28
C GLY A 171 23.26 12.36 3.94
N LYS A 172 24.33 13.02 3.51
CA LYS A 172 24.70 14.36 4.01
C LYS A 172 23.77 15.47 3.51
N SER A 173 23.08 15.25 2.39
CA SER A 173 22.12 16.22 1.85
C SER A 173 20.90 16.42 2.73
N GLY A 174 20.48 15.38 3.48
CA GLY A 174 19.23 15.42 4.23
C GLY A 174 17.99 15.60 3.35
N PHE A 175 18.09 15.28 2.06
CA PHE A 175 16.95 15.26 1.15
C PHE A 175 15.94 14.19 1.63
N PRO A 176 14.62 14.44 1.58
CA PRO A 176 13.99 15.67 1.06
C PRO A 176 13.93 16.82 2.08
N PHE A 177 14.02 16.55 3.39
CA PHE A 177 13.66 17.51 4.44
C PHE A 177 14.51 18.79 4.50
N LYS A 178 15.75 18.74 4.02
CA LYS A 178 16.68 19.90 4.03
C LYS A 178 16.86 20.55 2.65
N SER A 179 16.12 20.10 1.63
CA SER A 179 16.21 20.69 0.28
C SER A 179 15.60 22.09 0.29
N LYS A 180 16.29 23.06 -0.31
CA LYS A 180 15.77 24.43 -0.45
C LYS A 180 14.80 24.56 -1.63
N GLU A 181 14.90 23.65 -2.58
CA GLU A 181 14.14 23.62 -3.83
C GLU A 181 12.79 22.93 -3.65
N TYR A 182 12.75 21.85 -2.86
CA TYR A 182 11.58 20.98 -2.71
C TYR A 182 10.96 21.00 -1.31
N SER A 183 11.56 21.73 -0.37
CA SER A 183 11.02 21.86 0.99
C SER A 183 11.24 23.27 1.55
N ASN A 184 10.49 23.59 2.60
CA ASN A 184 10.71 24.77 3.43
C ASN A 184 10.46 24.41 4.90
N PRO A 185 10.93 25.22 5.87
CA PRO A 185 10.81 24.91 7.29
C PRO A 185 9.39 24.61 7.77
N GLU A 186 8.37 25.23 7.18
CA GLU A 186 6.97 25.00 7.55
C GLU A 186 6.45 23.66 7.02
N SER A 187 6.82 23.28 5.79
CA SER A 187 6.38 22.04 5.14
C SER A 187 6.90 20.76 5.82
N VAL A 188 7.96 20.89 6.62
CA VAL A 188 8.59 19.78 7.36
C VAL A 188 8.44 19.91 8.88
N ASP A 189 7.67 20.91 9.34
CA ASP A 189 7.29 21.09 10.73
C ASP A 189 6.08 20.21 11.06
N TYR A 190 6.37 18.98 11.46
CA TYR A 190 5.35 18.00 11.82
C TYR A 190 4.73 18.23 13.21
N SER A 191 5.21 19.21 13.99
CA SER A 191 4.69 19.48 15.34
C SER A 191 3.27 20.06 15.32
N LYS A 192 2.85 20.62 14.18
CA LYS A 192 1.54 21.24 13.95
C LYS A 192 0.56 20.34 13.21
N VAL A 193 0.93 19.09 12.94
CA VAL A 193 0.07 18.17 12.19
C VAL A 193 -1.00 17.60 13.11
N GLU A 194 -2.25 17.98 12.86
CA GLU A 194 -3.41 17.44 13.55
C GLU A 194 -4.14 16.44 12.65
N VAL A 195 -4.29 15.21 13.15
CA VAL A 195 -4.99 14.13 12.45
C VAL A 195 -6.04 13.47 13.35
N PRO A 196 -7.06 14.23 13.80
CA PRO A 196 -8.02 13.76 14.80
C PRO A 196 -8.73 12.46 14.38
N ASN A 197 -9.05 12.31 13.09
CA ASN A 197 -9.66 11.09 12.57
C ASN A 197 -8.71 9.88 12.65
N ALA A 198 -7.42 10.06 12.36
CA ALA A 198 -6.44 8.97 12.45
C ALA A 198 -6.21 8.56 13.91
N ILE A 199 -6.12 9.54 14.82
CA ILE A 199 -6.02 9.30 16.26
C ILE A 199 -7.26 8.55 16.76
N TRP A 200 -8.45 8.94 16.31
CA TRP A 200 -9.66 8.20 16.62
C TRP A 200 -9.59 6.76 16.11
N HIS A 201 -9.24 6.51 14.85
CA HIS A 201 -9.16 5.14 14.35
C HIS A 201 -8.17 4.24 15.12
N GLN A 202 -7.06 4.78 15.66
CA GLN A 202 -6.12 4.01 16.48
C GLN A 202 -6.74 3.41 17.74
N SER A 203 -7.66 4.13 18.37
CA SER A 203 -8.27 3.71 19.64
C SER A 203 -9.57 2.93 19.44
N TYR A 204 -10.18 3.00 18.26
CA TYR A 204 -11.54 2.48 18.02
C TYR A 204 -11.61 1.42 16.93
N THR A 205 -10.56 1.22 16.14
CA THR A 205 -10.61 0.34 14.95
C THR A 205 -9.70 -0.86 15.09
N PHE A 206 -10.24 -2.05 14.82
CA PHE A 206 -9.45 -3.24 14.55
C PHE A 206 -9.59 -3.64 13.09
N THR A 207 -8.63 -4.44 12.63
CA THR A 207 -8.54 -4.97 11.29
C THR A 207 -8.41 -6.48 11.32
N TRP A 208 -9.02 -7.13 10.35
CA TRP A 208 -8.91 -8.57 10.13
C TRP A 208 -8.61 -8.83 8.66
N SER A 209 -7.82 -9.86 8.35
CA SER A 209 -7.46 -10.19 6.96
C SER A 209 -8.17 -11.49 6.54
N PRO A 210 -8.98 -11.46 5.46
CA PRO A 210 -9.73 -12.60 4.94
C PRO A 210 -8.90 -13.61 4.15
#